data_AF-A0A419KS94-F1
#
_entry.id   AF-A0A419KS94-F1
#
_cell.length_a   1.000
_cell.length_b   1.000
_cell.length_c   1.000
_cell.angle_alpha   90.00
_cell.angle_beta   90.00
_cell.angle_gamma   90.00
#
_symmetry.space_group_name_H-M   'P 1'
#
loop_
_entity.id
_entity.type
_entity.pdbx_description
1 polymer ?
#
loop_
_entity_poly.entity_id
_entity_poly.type
_entity_poly.pdbx_seq_one_letter_code
_entity_poly.pdbx_strand_id
1 'polypeptide(L)'
;MNKIRKLQGRVLEIERTGETVTDEYGEKWEKCIFTVELTNFSKRTPDEKIPEEIKGKKVKLVRYCCYDWHYKIGVRKTLEPDETEAVLSGKPTETVYW
;
A
#
# COMPACT_ATOMS: atom_id res chain seq x y z
N MET A 1 -24.44 -4.85 -5.43
CA MET A 1 -23.46 -3.91 -4.84
C MET A 1 -22.07 -4.45 -5.12
N ASN A 2 -21.27 -3.77 -5.95
CA ASN A 2 -19.86 -4.16 -6.16
C ASN A 2 -19.13 -4.00 -4.83
N LYS A 3 -18.76 -5.11 -4.19
CA LYS A 3 -17.91 -5.06 -3.00
C LYS A 3 -16.52 -4.56 -3.44
N ILE A 4 -16.12 -3.40 -2.94
CA ILE A 4 -14.78 -2.85 -3.21
C ILE A 4 -13.76 -3.72 -2.46
N ARG A 5 -13.01 -4.54 -3.19
CA ARG A 5 -11.92 -5.35 -2.64
C ARG A 5 -10.67 -4.52 -2.49
N LYS A 6 -9.93 -4.75 -1.40
CA LYS A 6 -8.67 -4.07 -1.10
C LYS A 6 -7.67 -5.08 -0.60
N LEU A 7 -6.52 -5.19 -1.25
CA LEU A 7 -5.43 -6.01 -0.76
C LEU A 7 -4.83 -5.40 0.51
N GLN A 8 -4.37 -6.28 1.39
CA GLN A 8 -3.65 -5.95 2.61
C GLN A 8 -2.34 -6.73 2.66
N GLY A 9 -1.35 -6.09 3.26
CA GLY A 9 -0.06 -6.71 3.47
C GLY A 9 0.66 -6.17 4.69
N ARG A 10 1.79 -6.80 5.01
CA ARG A 10 2.67 -6.42 6.11
C ARG A 10 3.79 -5.53 5.58
N VAL A 11 4.03 -4.40 6.24
CA VAL A 11 5.17 -3.53 5.93
C VAL A 11 6.46 -4.24 6.36
N LEU A 12 7.38 -4.44 5.41
CA LEU A 12 8.70 -5.02 5.64
C LEU A 12 9.79 -3.96 5.75
N GLU A 13 9.68 -2.89 4.97
CA GLU A 13 10.68 -1.84 4.85
C GLU A 13 9.99 -0.52 4.47
N ILE A 14 10.61 0.59 4.85
CA ILE A 14 10.17 1.93 4.49
C ILE A 14 11.39 2.72 4.05
N GLU A 15 11.34 3.21 2.83
CA GLU A 15 12.31 4.12 2.26
C GLU A 15 11.73 5.54 2.27
N ARG A 16 12.48 6.49 2.82
CA ARG A 16 12.15 7.91 2.83
C ARG A 16 12.91 8.58 1.69
N THR A 17 12.21 9.16 0.71
CA THR A 17 12.88 9.64 -0.51
C THR A 17 13.46 11.05 -0.36
N GLY A 18 13.12 11.77 0.72
CA GLY A 18 13.47 13.18 0.91
C GLY A 18 12.66 14.15 0.05
N GLU A 19 11.87 13.68 -0.93
CA GLU A 19 10.94 14.50 -1.70
C GLU A 19 9.77 14.93 -0.79
N THR A 20 9.52 16.24 -0.68
CA THR A 20 8.49 16.75 0.23
C THR A 20 7.53 17.71 -0.46
N VAL A 21 6.27 17.66 -0.06
CA VAL A 21 5.22 18.60 -0.47
C VAL A 21 4.61 19.24 0.78
N THR A 22 4.26 20.52 0.71
CA THR A 22 3.55 21.22 1.78
C THR A 22 2.09 21.37 1.39
N ASP A 23 1.17 21.03 2.29
CA ASP A 23 -0.26 21.19 2.06
C ASP A 23 -0.75 22.62 2.36
N GLU A 24 -2.05 22.85 2.16
CA GLU A 24 -2.70 24.15 2.38
C GLU A 24 -2.67 24.62 3.85
N TYR A 25 -2.41 23.71 4.80
CA TYR A 25 -2.32 23.98 6.23
C TYR A 25 -0.87 24.18 6.70
N GLY A 26 0.10 24.06 5.80
CA GLY A 26 1.51 24.19 6.11
C GLY A 26 2.16 22.90 6.63
N GLU A 27 1.47 21.76 6.59
CA GLU A 27 2.07 20.48 6.98
C GLU A 27 3.02 19.97 5.90
N LYS A 28 4.18 19.49 6.32
CA LYS A 28 5.20 18.93 5.43
C LYS A 28 5.02 17.42 5.31
N TRP A 29 4.68 16.99 4.11
CA TRP A 29 4.51 15.59 3.76
C TRP A 29 5.73 15.09 3.00
N GLU A 30 6.32 13.98 3.44
CA GLU A 30 7.45 13.35 2.77
C GLU A 30 7.01 12.11 1.99
N LYS A 31 7.43 12.01 0.74
CA LYS A 31 7.20 10.83 -0.08
C LYS A 31 8.04 9.67 0.44
N CYS A 32 7.36 8.55 0.64
CA CYS A 32 7.90 7.34 1.23
C CYS A 32 7.46 6.14 0.39
N ILE A 33 8.36 5.18 0.26
CA ILE A 33 8.14 3.95 -0.49
C ILE A 33 8.14 2.80 0.52
N PHE A 34 7.00 2.15 0.67
CA PHE A 34 6.82 1.02 1.57
C PHE A 34 7.00 -0.28 0.80
N THR A 35 7.90 -1.15 1.25
CA THR A 35 7.93 -2.55 0.79
C THR A 35 6.87 -3.31 1.59
N VAL A 36 5.83 -3.81 0.93
CA VAL A 36 4.69 -4.50 1.54
C VAL A 36 4.60 -5.92 1.01
N GLU A 37 4.58 -6.91 1.90
CA GLU A 37 4.28 -8.31 1.57
C GLU A 37 2.78 -8.54 1.62
N LEU A 38 2.16 -8.92 0.50
CA LEU A 38 0.72 -9.14 0.40
C LEU A 38 0.30 -10.42 1.12
N THR A 39 -0.66 -10.31 2.05
CA THR A 39 -1.07 -11.43 2.92
C THR A 39 -2.51 -11.86 2.71
N ASN A 40 -3.44 -10.92 2.48
CA ASN A 40 -4.88 -11.20 2.43
C ASN A 40 -5.64 -10.01 1.80
N PHE A 41 -6.93 -10.22 1.49
CA PHE A 41 -7.85 -9.10 1.30
C PHE A 41 -8.34 -8.51 2.63
N SER A 42 -8.71 -7.24 2.62
CA SER A 42 -9.33 -6.56 3.76
C SER A 42 -10.57 -7.30 4.25
N LYS A 43 -10.80 -7.32 5.57
CA LYS A 43 -11.98 -7.95 6.20
C LYS A 43 -13.33 -7.43 5.67
N ARG A 44 -13.34 -6.28 4.98
CA ARG A 44 -14.53 -5.73 4.30
C ARG A 44 -14.93 -6.54 3.06
N THR A 45 -14.06 -7.44 2.59
CA THR A 45 -14.30 -8.42 1.52
C THR A 45 -14.02 -9.84 2.04
N PRO A 46 -14.88 -10.36 2.94
CA PRO A 46 -14.60 -11.61 3.67
C PRO A 46 -14.58 -12.87 2.78
N ASP A 47 -15.25 -12.82 1.62
CA ASP A 47 -15.37 -13.95 0.69
C ASP A 47 -14.19 -14.03 -0.30
N GLU A 48 -13.39 -12.97 -0.40
CA GLU A 48 -12.27 -12.87 -1.34
C GLU A 48 -11.02 -13.54 -0.75
N LYS A 49 -10.54 -14.56 -1.44
CA LYS A 49 -9.28 -15.22 -1.12
C LYS A 49 -8.19 -14.63 -2.00
N ILE A 50 -7.06 -14.29 -1.37
CA ILE A 50 -5.89 -13.86 -2.12
C ILE A 50 -5.43 -15.02 -3.03
N PRO A 51 -5.27 -14.78 -4.34
CA PRO A 51 -4.70 -15.78 -5.25
C PRO A 51 -3.29 -16.20 -4.82
N GLU A 52 -2.95 -17.48 -5.03
CA GLU A 52 -1.67 -18.04 -4.57
C GLU A 52 -0.47 -17.38 -5.25
N GLU A 53 -0.63 -16.98 -6.51
CA GLU A 53 0.39 -16.32 -7.32
C GLU A 53 0.78 -14.93 -6.81
N ILE A 54 -0.09 -14.26 -6.04
CA ILE A 54 0.21 -12.95 -5.44
C ILE A 54 0.42 -13.02 -3.92
N LYS A 55 0.10 -14.14 -3.28
CA LYS A 55 0.29 -14.30 -1.84
C LYS A 55 1.78 -14.33 -1.50
N GLY A 56 2.20 -13.49 -0.57
CA GLY A 56 3.61 -13.30 -0.23
C GLY A 56 4.39 -12.44 -1.22
N LYS A 57 3.75 -11.95 -2.31
CA LYS A 57 4.40 -11.03 -3.25
C LYS A 57 4.74 -9.74 -2.52
N LYS A 58 5.96 -9.25 -2.75
CA LYS A 58 6.43 -7.95 -2.27
C LYS A 58 6.11 -6.89 -3.31
N VAL A 59 5.45 -5.82 -2.88
CA VAL A 59 5.16 -4.65 -3.71
C VAL A 59 5.72 -3.41 -3.04
N LYS A 60 6.13 -2.44 -3.85
CA LYS A 60 6.49 -1.08 -3.44
C LYS A 60 5.22 -0.24 -3.49
N LEU A 61 4.95 0.49 -2.42
CA LEU A 61 3.76 1.32 -2.25
C LEU A 61 4.17 2.74 -1.90
N VAL A 62 3.82 3.71 -2.77
CA VAL A 62 4.17 5.11 -2.59
C VAL A 62 3.12 5.79 -1.70
N ARG A 63 3.56 6.45 -0.63
CA ARG A 63 2.71 7.24 0.26
C ARG A 63 3.41 8.50 0.70
N TYR A 64 2.63 9.53 0.97
CA TYR A 64 3.09 10.73 1.64
C TYR A 64 2.89 10.57 3.14
N CYS A 65 3.94 10.79 3.94
CA CYS A 65 3.93 10.65 5.39
C CYS A 65 4.27 11.99 6.04
N CYS A 66 3.40 12.45 6.95
CA CYS A 66 3.64 13.67 7.73
C CYS A 66 4.21 13.35 9.13
N TYR A 67 3.67 12.32 9.77
CA TYR A 67 3.92 12.02 11.19
C TYR A 67 4.65 10.69 11.42
N ASP A 68 5.35 10.57 12.55
CA ASP A 68 6.17 9.40 12.90
C ASP A 68 5.40 8.07 12.93
N TRP A 69 4.11 8.12 13.26
CA TRP A 69 3.28 6.92 13.33
C TRP A 69 3.12 6.21 11.97
N HIS A 70 3.43 6.90 10.86
CA HIS A 70 3.44 6.30 9.52
C HIS A 70 4.63 5.34 9.31
N TYR A 71 5.72 5.48 10.06
CA TYR A 71 6.99 4.79 9.81
C TYR A 71 7.13 3.43 10.52
N LYS A 72 6.01 2.79 10.88
CA LYS A 72 6.05 1.53 11.63
C LYS A 72 6.25 0.32 10.71
N ILE A 73 7.29 -0.46 10.98
CA ILE A 73 7.52 -1.77 10.35
C ILE A 73 6.63 -2.83 10.99
N GLY A 74 6.23 -3.83 10.20
CA GLY A 74 5.46 -4.98 10.65
C GLY A 74 3.97 -4.72 10.83
N VAL A 75 3.51 -3.49 10.68
CA VAL A 75 2.08 -3.14 10.68
C VAL A 75 1.41 -3.53 9.37
N ARG A 76 0.08 -3.64 9.40
CA ARG A 76 -0.71 -3.87 8.19
C ARG A 76 -0.88 -2.57 7.41
N LYS A 77 -0.73 -2.66 6.10
CA LYS A 77 -1.08 -1.60 5.15
C LYS A 77 -2.11 -2.12 4.17
N THR A 78 -3.08 -1.26 3.84
CA THR A 78 -4.15 -1.58 2.90
C THR A 78 -3.90 -0.77 1.64
N LEU A 79 -3.98 -1.44 0.49
CA LEU A 79 -3.91 -0.79 -0.82
C LEU A 79 -5.24 -0.09 -1.11
N GLU A 80 -5.18 0.96 -1.91
CA GLU A 80 -6.38 1.53 -2.51
C GLU A 80 -7.02 0.57 -3.54
N PRO A 81 -8.28 0.77 -3.93
CA PRO A 81 -8.96 -0.15 -4.85
C PRO A 81 -8.28 -0.24 -6.20
N ASP A 82 -7.86 0.88 -6.76
CA ASP A 82 -7.14 0.97 -8.04
C ASP A 82 -5.78 0.28 -7.96
N GLU A 83 -5.02 0.49 -6.88
CA GLU A 83 -3.77 -0.22 -6.61
C GLU A 83 -3.99 -1.73 -6.45
N THR A 84 -5.11 -2.13 -5.86
CA THR A 84 -5.48 -3.53 -5.71
C THR A 84 -5.72 -4.17 -7.09
N GLU A 85 -6.49 -3.52 -7.96
CA GLU A 85 -6.73 -4.02 -9.32
C GLU A 85 -5.45 -3.99 -10.18
N ALA A 86 -4.57 -3.00 -9.98
CA ALA A 86 -3.25 -2.95 -10.62
C ALA A 86 -2.39 -4.17 -10.29
N VAL A 87 -2.30 -4.53 -9.00
CA VAL A 87 -1.57 -5.72 -8.56
C VAL A 87 -2.21 -7.00 -9.09
N LEU A 88 -3.53 -7.12 -9.02
CA LEU A 88 -4.26 -8.31 -9.49
C LEU A 88 -4.15 -8.50 -11.01
N SER A 89 -4.11 -7.41 -11.77
CA SER A 89 -3.96 -7.44 -13.22
C SER A 89 -2.51 -7.53 -13.69
N GLY A 90 -1.53 -7.48 -12.76
CA GLY A 90 -0.11 -7.49 -13.10
C GLY A 90 0.36 -6.23 -13.83
N LYS A 91 -0.34 -5.10 -13.64
CA LYS A 91 -0.01 -3.80 -14.27
C LYS A 91 0.43 -2.78 -13.20
N PRO A 92 1.73 -2.49 -13.07
CA PRO A 92 2.22 -1.47 -12.15
C PRO A 92 1.63 -0.08 -12.44
N THR A 93 1.55 0.75 -11.40
CA THR A 93 1.19 2.17 -11.47
C THR A 93 2.27 3.02 -10.81
N GLU A 94 2.10 4.35 -10.84
CA GLU A 94 2.99 5.27 -10.14
C GLU A 94 2.96 5.11 -8.61
N THR A 95 1.86 4.56 -8.07
CA THR A 95 1.64 4.43 -6.63
C THR A 95 1.85 3.01 -6.11
N VAL A 96 1.79 1.98 -6.98
CA VAL A 96 2.11 0.59 -6.63
C VAL A 96 2.87 -0.13 -7.75
N TYR A 97 4.01 -0.74 -7.42
CA TYR A 97 4.86 -1.47 -8.38
C TYR A 97 5.63 -2.60 -7.68
N TRP A 98 6.41 -3.41 -8.40
CA TRP A 98 7.21 -4.51 -7.85
C TRP A 98 8.47 -4.76 -8.67
#